data_AF-A0A0G0PCR9-F1
#
_entry.id   AF-A0A0G0PCR9-F1
#
_cell.length_a   1.000
_cell.length_b   1.000
_cell.length_c   1.000
_cell.angle_alpha   90.00
_cell.angle_beta   90.00
_cell.angle_gamma   90.00
#
_symmetry.space_group_name_H-M   'P 1'
#
loop_
_entity.id
_entity.type
_entity.pdbx_description
1 polymer ?
#
loop_
_entity_poly.entity_id
_entity_poly.type
_entity_poly.pdbx_seq_one_letter_code
_entity_poly.pdbx_strand_id
1 'polypeptide(L)'
;MKKIKNQKGYIALSSVLIVSALVILIGVSTSLLSVNDLLSSFSNKKSNEVVDLTESCVEDVLLKLNEENVINNGTINLPGQVCNVTINSHTGNDWDFTVDANKESFYQSVRVSATRGSTVTISSWLDN
;
A
#
# COMPACT_ATOMS: atom_id res chain seq x y z
N MET A 1 -5.40 75.75 12.47
CA MET A 1 -6.02 74.47 12.03
C MET A 1 -4.97 73.62 11.33
N LYS A 2 -4.58 72.48 11.92
CA LYS A 2 -3.51 71.60 11.40
C LYS A 2 -4.14 70.66 10.35
N LYS A 3 -3.80 70.82 9.07
CA LYS A 3 -4.29 69.95 7.99
C LYS A 3 -3.74 68.54 8.17
N ILE A 4 -4.61 67.58 8.48
CA ILE A 4 -4.30 66.15 8.51
C ILE A 4 -4.07 65.72 7.05
N LYS A 5 -2.83 65.35 6.70
CA LYS A 5 -2.49 64.85 5.36
C LYS A 5 -3.16 63.49 5.15
N ASN A 6 -3.93 63.36 4.07
CA ASN A 6 -4.59 62.12 3.65
C ASN A 6 -3.56 61.00 3.41
N GLN A 7 -3.47 60.02 4.31
CA GLN A 7 -2.61 58.83 4.21
C GLN A 7 -3.17 57.73 3.28
N LYS A 8 -3.99 58.10 2.28
CA LYS A 8 -4.70 57.13 1.43
C LYS A 8 -3.76 56.19 0.67
N GLY A 9 -2.58 56.68 0.25
CA GLY A 9 -1.57 55.85 -0.44
C GLY A 9 -0.90 54.81 0.47
N TYR A 10 -0.71 55.12 1.75
CA TYR A 10 -0.10 54.19 2.72
C TYR A 10 -1.02 53.00 3.02
N ILE A 11 -2.32 53.27 3.16
CA ILE A 11 -3.34 52.24 3.37
C ILE A 11 -3.43 51.30 2.16
N ALA A 12 -3.43 51.85 0.94
CA ALA A 12 -3.45 51.05 -0.27
C ALA A 12 -2.22 50.12 -0.36
N LEU A 13 -1.02 50.66 -0.12
CA LEU A 13 0.22 49.87 -0.20
C LEU A 13 0.28 48.78 0.89
N SER A 14 -0.14 49.08 2.11
CA SER A 14 -0.22 48.10 3.20
C SER A 14 -1.22 46.98 2.89
N SER A 15 -2.39 47.31 2.31
CA SER A 15 -3.40 46.31 1.94
C SER A 15 -2.88 45.34 0.87
N VAL A 16 -2.19 45.84 -0.16
CA VAL A 16 -1.60 45.01 -1.21
C VAL A 16 -0.54 44.06 -0.62
N LEU A 17 0.26 44.56 0.32
CA LEU A 17 1.30 43.78 0.99
C LEU A 17 0.72 42.65 1.85
N ILE A 18 -0.39 42.92 2.55
CA ILE A 18 -1.10 41.91 3.33
C ILE A 18 -1.72 40.85 2.39
N VAL A 19 -2.41 41.29 1.32
CA VAL A 19 -3.04 40.36 0.37
C VAL A 19 -2.00 39.50 -0.34
N SER A 20 -0.87 40.06 -0.77
CA SER A 20 0.18 39.27 -1.41
C SER A 20 0.80 38.25 -0.46
N ALA A 21 1.04 38.62 0.79
CA ALA A 21 1.53 37.70 1.81
C ALA A 21 0.55 36.54 2.05
N LEU A 22 -0.76 36.82 2.10
CA LEU A 22 -1.79 35.79 2.25
C LEU A 22 -1.83 34.83 1.05
N VAL A 23 -1.74 35.35 -0.18
CA VAL A 23 -1.72 34.51 -1.39
C VAL A 23 -0.50 33.57 -1.40
N ILE A 24 0.68 34.08 -1.03
CA ILE A 24 1.89 33.27 -0.93
C ILE A 24 1.70 32.17 0.12
N LEU A 25 1.17 32.52 1.30
CA LEU A 25 0.94 31.57 2.38
C LEU A 25 0.00 30.44 1.95
N ILE A 26 -1.12 30.79 1.31
CA ILE A 26 -2.06 29.80 0.77
C ILE A 26 -1.37 28.91 -0.27
N GLY A 27 -0.64 29.50 -1.22
CA GLY A 27 0.05 28.75 -2.27
C GLY A 27 1.10 27.77 -1.73
N VAL A 28 1.85 28.16 -0.70
CA VAL A 28 2.81 27.27 -0.04
C VAL A 28 2.09 26.15 0.70
N SER A 29 1.02 26.46 1.45
CA SER A 29 0.24 25.45 2.16
C SER A 29 -0.38 24.43 1.21
N THR A 30 -0.98 24.86 0.10
CA THR A 30 -1.54 23.94 -0.89
C THR A 30 -0.48 23.09 -1.56
N SER A 31 0.70 23.66 -1.84
CA SER A 31 1.81 22.91 -2.44
C SER A 31 2.31 21.81 -1.51
N LEU A 32 2.43 22.11 -0.22
CA LEU A 32 2.84 21.12 0.80
C LEU A 32 1.81 20.00 0.96
N LEU A 33 0.51 20.33 0.95
CA LEU A 33 -0.56 19.34 0.98
C LEU A 33 -0.49 18.41 -0.24
N SER A 34 -0.35 18.96 -1.43
CA SER A 34 -0.21 18.17 -2.66
C SER A 34 0.98 17.20 -2.61
N VAL A 35 2.12 17.63 -2.07
CA VAL A 35 3.29 16.74 -1.90
C VAL A 35 2.98 15.60 -0.93
N ASN A 36 2.32 15.90 0.18
CA ASN A 36 1.92 14.88 1.14
C ASN A 36 0.93 13.87 0.54
N ASP A 37 -0.03 14.35 -0.25
CA ASP A 37 -1.02 13.50 -0.92
C ASP A 37 -0.35 12.58 -1.96
N LEU A 38 0.66 13.09 -2.67
CA LEU A 38 1.46 12.27 -3.60
C LEU A 38 2.26 11.19 -2.88
N LEU A 39 2.90 11.53 -1.75
CA LEU A 39 3.64 10.57 -0.95
C LEU A 39 2.71 9.49 -0.37
N SER A 40 1.55 9.89 0.17
CA SER A 40 0.55 8.95 0.67
C SER A 40 0.03 8.03 -0.44
N SER A 41 -0.29 8.60 -1.60
CA SER A 41 -0.75 7.82 -2.76
C SER A 41 0.32 6.84 -3.25
N PHE A 42 1.60 7.25 -3.24
CA PHE A 42 2.72 6.39 -3.60
C PHE A 42 2.90 5.24 -2.62
N SER A 43 2.87 5.51 -1.31
CA SER A 43 2.93 4.46 -0.28
C SER A 43 1.75 3.48 -0.38
N ASN A 44 0.53 3.97 -0.61
CA ASN A 44 -0.64 3.12 -0.81
C ASN A 44 -0.49 2.25 -2.07
N LYS A 45 -0.01 2.82 -3.18
CA LYS A 45 0.25 2.06 -4.41
C LYS A 45 1.28 0.95 -4.18
N LYS A 46 2.36 1.25 -3.44
CA LYS A 46 3.39 0.26 -3.10
C LYS A 46 2.86 -0.82 -2.17
N SER A 47 2.02 -0.46 -1.20
CA SER A 47 1.36 -1.43 -0.33
C SER A 47 0.46 -2.37 -1.12
N ASN A 48 -0.39 -1.84 -2.00
CA ASN A 48 -1.27 -2.65 -2.86
C ASN A 48 -0.48 -3.57 -3.78
N GLU A 49 0.64 -3.10 -4.34
CA GLU A 49 1.53 -3.93 -5.17
C GLU A 49 2.07 -5.15 -4.40
N VAL A 50 2.28 -5.04 -3.09
CA VAL A 50 2.69 -6.19 -2.26
C VAL A 50 1.52 -7.11 -1.95
N VAL A 51 0.31 -6.57 -1.77
CA VAL A 51 -0.91 -7.38 -1.63
C VAL A 51 -1.14 -8.21 -2.89
N ASP A 52 -1.16 -7.57 -4.06
CA ASP A 52 -1.35 -8.24 -5.36
C ASP A 52 -0.29 -9.33 -5.59
N LEU A 53 0.94 -9.08 -5.16
CA LEU A 53 2.04 -10.05 -5.18
C LEU A 53 1.76 -11.25 -4.27
N THR A 54 1.38 -11.02 -3.02
CA THR A 54 1.08 -12.10 -2.07
C THR A 54 -0.09 -12.96 -2.56
N GLU A 55 -1.16 -12.33 -3.07
CA GLU A 55 -2.30 -13.04 -3.64
C GLU A 55 -1.90 -13.89 -4.84
N SER A 56 -1.12 -13.34 -5.77
CA SER A 56 -0.60 -14.08 -6.93
C SER A 56 0.23 -15.29 -6.52
N CYS A 57 1.03 -15.17 -5.46
CA CYS A 57 1.80 -16.28 -4.91
C CYS A 57 0.92 -17.35 -4.27
N VAL A 58 -0.13 -16.95 -3.56
CA VAL A 58 -1.11 -17.89 -3.01
C VAL A 58 -1.80 -18.66 -4.14
N GLU A 59 -2.20 -17.98 -5.22
CA GLU A 59 -2.81 -18.62 -6.38
C GLU A 59 -1.88 -19.64 -7.04
N ASP A 60 -0.60 -19.32 -7.21
CA ASP A 60 0.40 -20.27 -7.74
C ASP A 60 0.58 -21.50 -6.83
N VAL A 61 0.57 -21.31 -5.51
CA VAL A 61 0.61 -22.40 -4.53
C VAL A 61 -0.63 -23.28 -4.62
N LEU A 62 -1.82 -22.67 -4.72
CA LEU A 62 -3.08 -23.40 -4.86
C LEU A 62 -3.15 -24.16 -6.19
N LEU A 63 -2.60 -23.58 -7.26
CA LEU A 63 -2.49 -24.25 -8.56
C LEU A 63 -1.60 -25.49 -8.47
N LYS A 64 -0.40 -25.37 -7.86
CA LYS A 64 0.49 -26.50 -7.61
C LYS A 64 -0.13 -27.56 -6.72
N LEU A 65 -0.87 -27.14 -5.68
CA LEU A 65 -1.62 -28.06 -4.84
C LEU A 65 -2.66 -28.84 -5.65
N ASN A 66 -3.33 -28.19 -6.60
CA ASN A 66 -4.30 -28.85 -7.47
C ASN A 66 -3.63 -29.88 -8.40
N GLU A 67 -2.55 -29.48 -9.09
CA GLU A 67 -1.85 -30.29 -10.10
C GLU A 67 -1.05 -31.45 -9.48
N GLU A 68 -0.25 -31.17 -8.45
CA GLU A 68 0.75 -32.10 -7.93
C GLU A 68 0.41 -32.69 -6.56
N ASN A 69 -0.62 -32.17 -5.87
CA ASN A 69 -0.92 -32.51 -4.46
C ASN A 69 0.22 -32.21 -3.49
N VAL A 70 1.09 -31.26 -3.82
CA VAL A 70 2.25 -30.94 -2.99
C VAL A 70 2.40 -29.43 -2.90
N ILE A 71 2.57 -28.94 -1.67
CA ILE A 71 3.07 -27.60 -1.41
C ILE A 71 4.53 -27.72 -0.98
N ASN A 72 5.43 -27.01 -1.67
CA ASN A 72 6.83 -26.94 -1.29
C ASN A 72 7.03 -25.78 -0.32
N ASN A 73 7.68 -26.05 0.81
CA ASN A 73 8.13 -25.02 1.74
C ASN A 73 9.29 -24.23 1.13
N GLY A 74 9.35 -22.93 1.43
CA GLY A 74 10.43 -22.04 1.04
C GLY A 74 10.04 -21.04 -0.05
N THR A 75 11.03 -20.59 -0.79
CA THR A 75 10.91 -19.42 -1.66
C THR A 75 10.39 -19.79 -3.05
N ILE A 76 9.32 -19.14 -3.48
CA ILE A 76 8.80 -19.19 -4.85
C ILE A 76 9.34 -17.97 -5.60
N ASN A 77 10.05 -18.24 -6.69
CA ASN A 77 10.55 -17.22 -7.61
C ASN A 77 9.59 -17.11 -8.80
N LEU A 78 8.77 -16.08 -8.81
CA LEU A 78 8.01 -15.67 -9.98
C LEU A 78 8.85 -14.68 -10.81
N PRO A 79 8.52 -14.44 -12.09
CA PRO A 79 9.27 -13.49 -12.92
C PRO A 79 9.33 -12.09 -12.29
N GLY A 80 10.48 -11.76 -11.69
CA GLY A 80 10.73 -10.45 -11.06
C GLY A 80 10.18 -10.29 -9.64
N GLN A 81 9.70 -11.38 -9.00
CA GLN A 81 9.08 -11.32 -7.68
C GLN A 81 9.44 -12.56 -6.85
N VAL A 82 9.59 -12.35 -5.53
CA VAL A 82 10.00 -13.39 -4.58
C VAL A 82 9.01 -13.39 -3.43
N CYS A 83 8.42 -14.56 -3.18
CA CYS A 83 7.58 -14.80 -2.02
C CYS A 83 8.01 -16.07 -1.31
N ASN A 84 7.72 -16.15 -0.03
CA ASN A 84 8.08 -17.29 0.79
C ASN A 84 6.81 -17.97 1.29
N VAL A 85 6.82 -19.30 1.24
CA VAL A 85 5.70 -20.15 1.63
C VAL A 85 6.16 -20.96 2.82
N THR A 86 5.42 -20.86 3.92
CA THR A 86 5.65 -21.60 5.15
C THR A 86 4.46 -22.50 5.42
N ILE A 87 4.68 -23.81 5.49
CA ILE A 87 3.61 -24.77 5.83
C ILE A 87 3.46 -24.79 7.34
N ASN A 88 2.30 -24.36 7.85
CA ASN A 88 1.99 -24.35 9.28
C ASN A 88 1.56 -25.73 9.77
N SER A 89 0.67 -26.39 9.00
CA SER A 89 0.23 -27.75 9.29
C SER A 89 -0.29 -28.45 8.03
N HIS A 90 -0.21 -29.77 8.01
CA HIS A 90 -0.76 -30.61 6.94
C HIS A 90 -1.29 -31.91 7.55
N THR A 91 -2.58 -32.16 7.40
CA THR A 91 -3.26 -33.36 7.92
C THR A 91 -4.13 -33.99 6.85
N GLY A 92 -3.68 -35.12 6.28
CA GLY A 92 -4.42 -35.83 5.25
C GLY A 92 -4.53 -35.02 3.95
N ASN A 93 -5.68 -34.39 3.74
CA ASN A 93 -5.95 -33.54 2.59
C ASN A 93 -6.06 -32.05 2.96
N ASP A 94 -5.98 -31.73 4.25
CA ASP A 94 -6.08 -30.36 4.76
C ASP A 94 -4.69 -29.74 4.87
N TRP A 95 -4.49 -28.65 4.15
CA TRP A 95 -3.27 -27.88 4.09
C TRP A 95 -3.50 -26.52 4.76
N ASP A 96 -2.56 -26.11 5.60
CA ASP A 96 -2.52 -24.80 6.22
C ASP A 96 -1.13 -24.23 6.02
N PHE A 97 -1.06 -23.15 5.28
CA PHE A 97 0.19 -22.52 4.88
C PHE A 97 0.07 -21.00 4.94
N THR A 98 1.19 -20.36 5.19
CA THR A 98 1.35 -18.91 5.20
C THR A 98 2.20 -18.53 3.99
N VAL A 99 1.74 -17.57 3.21
CA VAL A 99 2.53 -16.94 2.16
C VAL A 99 2.91 -15.55 2.64
N ASP A 100 4.18 -15.21 2.50
CA ASP A 100 4.71 -13.89 2.81
C ASP A 100 5.43 -13.31 1.60
N ALA A 101 5.22 -12.02 1.38
CA ALA A 101 5.93 -11.27 0.36
C ALA A 101 6.52 -9.99 0.96
N ASN A 102 7.72 -9.65 0.47
CA ASN A 102 8.41 -8.45 0.86
C ASN A 102 8.88 -7.71 -0.40
N LYS A 103 8.56 -6.41 -0.48
CA LYS A 103 9.08 -5.52 -1.50
C LYS A 103 9.42 -4.16 -0.92
N GLU A 104 10.69 -3.77 -1.00
CA GLU A 104 11.15 -2.41 -0.72
C GLU A 104 10.66 -1.83 0.63
N SER A 105 10.61 -2.66 1.68
CA SER A 105 10.12 -2.35 3.05
C SER A 105 8.61 -2.46 3.29
N PHE A 106 7.84 -2.83 2.27
CA PHE A 106 6.44 -3.23 2.43
C PHE A 106 6.37 -4.76 2.59
N TYR A 107 5.59 -5.20 3.56
CA TYR A 107 5.43 -6.59 3.93
C TYR A 107 3.95 -6.92 4.01
N GLN A 108 3.55 -8.03 3.40
CA GLN A 108 2.22 -8.58 3.54
C GLN A 108 2.35 -10.08 3.77
N SER A 109 1.52 -10.61 4.67
CA SER A 109 1.41 -12.06 4.88
C SER A 109 -0.05 -12.47 4.83
N VAL A 110 -0.30 -13.66 4.27
CA VAL A 110 -1.63 -14.25 4.20
C VAL A 110 -1.51 -15.71 4.63
N ARG A 111 -2.39 -16.12 5.55
CA ARG A 111 -2.54 -17.52 5.94
C ARG A 111 -3.78 -18.09 5.28
N VAL A 112 -3.60 -19.22 4.60
CA VAL A 112 -4.64 -19.92 3.86
C VAL A 112 -4.74 -21.34 4.37
N SER A 113 -5.98 -21.77 4.66
CA SER A 113 -6.28 -23.17 4.86
C SER A 113 -7.09 -23.69 3.69
N ALA A 114 -6.61 -24.73 3.02
CA ALA A 114 -7.23 -25.34 1.85
C ALA A 114 -7.30 -26.85 2.00
N THR A 115 -8.41 -27.43 1.57
CA THR A 115 -8.61 -28.88 1.55
C THR A 115 -8.54 -29.37 0.10
N ARG A 116 -7.75 -30.42 -0.15
CA ARG A 116 -7.63 -31.02 -1.48
C ARG A 116 -8.45 -32.31 -1.58
N GLY A 117 -9.59 -32.24 -2.25
CA GLY A 117 -10.39 -33.39 -2.67
C GLY A 117 -10.15 -33.75 -4.14
N SER A 118 -11.24 -33.92 -4.90
CA SER A 118 -11.21 -33.91 -6.38
C SER A 118 -10.96 -32.52 -6.97
N THR A 119 -11.14 -31.49 -6.14
CA THR A 119 -10.89 -30.08 -6.40
C THR A 119 -10.24 -29.47 -5.15
N VAL A 120 -9.52 -28.36 -5.30
CA VAL A 120 -9.03 -27.58 -4.18
C VAL A 120 -10.15 -26.67 -3.68
N THR A 121 -10.47 -26.73 -2.39
CA THR A 121 -11.43 -25.83 -1.73
C THR A 121 -10.74 -25.03 -0.66
N ILE A 122 -10.89 -23.71 -0.70
CA ILE A 122 -10.34 -22.81 0.33
C ILE A 122 -11.32 -22.79 1.51
N SER A 123 -10.82 -23.18 2.68
CA SER A 123 -11.57 -23.22 3.94
C SER A 123 -11.44 -21.92 4.72
N SER A 124 -10.27 -21.27 4.66
CA SER A 124 -10.04 -19.97 5.29
C SER A 124 -9.03 -19.14 4.52
N TRP A 125 -9.19 -17.82 4.61
CA TRP A 125 -8.27 -16.82 4.11
C TRP A 125 -8.13 -15.74 5.17
N LEU A 126 -6.93 -15.58 5.72
CA LEU A 126 -6.65 -14.62 6.79
C LEU A 126 -5.47 -13.73 6.40
N ASP A 127 -5.74 -12.45 6.18
CA ASP A 127 -4.71 -11.44 5.99
C ASP A 127 -4.10 -11.07 7.35
N ASN A 128 -2.77 -11.11 7.43
CA ASN A 128 -1.98 -10.81 8.63
C ASN A 128 -1.25 -9.47 8.50
#